data_AF-B1ZTQ4-F1
#
_entry.id   AF-B1ZTQ4-F1
#
_cell.length_a   1.000
_cell.length_b   1.000
_cell.length_c   1.000
_cell.angle_alpha   90.00
_cell.angle_beta   90.00
_cell.angle_gamma   90.00
#
_symmetry.space_group_name_H-M   'P 1'
#
loop_
_entity.id
_entity.type
_entity.pdbx_description
1 polymer ?
#
loop_
_entity_poly.entity_id
_entity_poly.type
_entity_poly.pdbx_seq_one_letter_code
_entity_poly.pdbx_strand_id
1 'polypeptide(L)'
;MKSPEQNDLFADVLADWRVQPPRDPNFRAAVWARIAATSRGLSWAGYARTHLAALAGALALALLLGGWAGREQARSVVAADRAEIAATYVQTLDARAMWEH
;
A
#
# COMPACT_ATOMS: atom_id res chain seq x y z
N MET A 1 33.43 -13.24 18.67
CA MET A 1 34.01 -11.91 18.98
C MET A 1 35.38 -11.86 18.31
N LYS A 2 35.58 -10.99 17.31
CA LYS A 2 36.91 -10.82 16.67
C LYS A 2 37.83 -10.06 17.63
N SER A 3 39.04 -10.57 17.84
CA SER A 3 40.03 -10.01 18.76
C SER A 3 40.44 -8.59 18.35
N PRO A 4 40.61 -7.65 19.31
CA PRO A 4 40.92 -6.24 19.04
C PRO A 4 42.23 -6.04 18.25
N GLU A 5 43.23 -6.91 18.40
CA GLU A 5 44.48 -6.84 17.61
C GLU A 5 44.29 -6.95 16.09
N GLN A 6 43.23 -7.65 15.65
CA GLN A 6 42.99 -7.83 14.22
C GLN A 6 42.49 -6.54 13.54
N ASN A 7 41.93 -5.60 14.32
CA ASN A 7 41.51 -4.29 13.80
C ASN A 7 42.70 -3.35 13.53
N ASP A 8 43.79 -3.48 14.29
CA ASP A 8 44.95 -2.61 14.16
C ASP A 8 45.76 -2.91 12.88
N LEU A 9 45.85 -4.17 12.48
CA LEU A 9 46.54 -4.59 11.23
C LEU A 9 45.95 -3.94 9.96
N PHE A 10 44.66 -3.61 9.97
CA PHE A 10 43.99 -2.96 8.84
C PHE A 10 43.85 -1.45 9.04
N ALA A 11 44.19 -0.91 10.21
CA ALA A 11 44.01 0.51 10.50
C ALA A 11 44.84 1.40 9.56
N ASP A 12 46.10 1.03 9.29
CA ASP A 12 46.97 1.78 8.38
C ASP A 12 46.49 1.71 6.93
N VAL A 13 46.07 0.54 6.45
CA VAL A 13 45.54 0.37 5.08
C VAL A 13 44.21 1.12 4.91
N LEU A 14 43.34 1.10 5.92
CA LEU A 14 42.08 1.84 5.91
C LEU A 14 42.29 3.35 6.02
N ALA A 15 43.35 3.80 6.71
CA ALA A 15 43.75 5.20 6.78
C ALA A 15 44.33 5.68 5.43
N ASP A 16 45.17 4.87 4.78
CA ASP A 16 45.72 5.13 3.44
C ASP A 16 44.61 5.22 2.38
N TRP A 17 43.63 4.32 2.46
CA TRP A 17 42.44 4.35 1.60
C TRP A 17 41.43 5.46 1.99
N ARG A 18 41.75 6.28 3.01
CA ARG A 18 40.86 7.33 3.55
C ARG A 18 39.46 6.83 3.91
N VAL A 19 39.33 5.55 4.26
CA VAL A 19 38.05 4.94 4.67
C VAL A 19 37.56 5.52 6.00
N GLN A 20 38.48 6.05 6.82
CA GLN A 20 38.16 6.97 7.90
C GLN A 20 38.40 8.42 7.45
N PRO A 21 37.40 9.09 6.86
CA PRO A 21 37.48 10.53 6.69
C PRO A 21 37.64 11.18 8.07
N PRO A 22 38.45 12.25 8.20
CA PRO A 22 38.54 13.03 9.41
C PRO A 22 37.14 13.42 9.88
N ARG A 23 36.87 13.28 11.18
CA ARG A 23 35.57 13.65 11.76
C ARG A 23 35.33 15.14 11.52
N ASP A 24 34.51 15.46 10.53
CA ASP A 24 34.03 16.82 10.31
C ASP A 24 32.81 17.07 11.22
N PRO A 25 32.92 17.98 12.20
CA PRO A 25 31.79 18.31 13.08
C PRO A 25 30.61 18.92 12.30
N ASN A 26 30.84 19.49 11.12
CA ASN A 26 29.82 20.08 10.27
C ASN A 26 29.18 19.08 9.31
N PHE A 27 29.69 17.86 9.19
CA PHE A 27 29.20 16.85 8.25
C PHE A 27 27.69 16.64 8.39
N ARG A 28 27.21 16.47 9.63
CA ARG A 28 25.79 16.25 9.90
C ARG A 28 24.94 17.46 9.51
N ALA A 29 25.41 18.66 9.81
CA ALA A 29 24.72 19.91 9.47
C ALA A 29 24.65 20.10 7.95
N ALA A 30 25.75 19.84 7.24
CA ALA A 30 25.84 19.93 5.78
C ALA A 30 24.94 18.90 5.07
N VAL A 31 24.90 17.65 5.56
CA VAL A 31 24.00 16.62 5.04
C VAL A 31 22.54 17.02 5.22
N TRP A 32 22.15 17.47 6.41
CA TRP A 32 20.77 17.92 6.64
C TRP A 32 20.40 19.16 5.85
N ALA A 33 21.31 20.12 5.70
CA ALA A 33 21.10 21.29 4.84
C ALA A 33 20.85 20.88 3.38
N ARG A 34 21.57 19.87 2.89
CA ARG A 34 21.40 19.34 1.53
C ARG A 34 20.09 18.57 1.34
N ILE A 35 19.71 17.75 2.33
CA ILE A 35 18.41 17.05 2.34
C ILE A 35 17.27 18.08 2.38
N ALA A 36 17.36 19.09 3.25
CA ALA A 36 16.38 20.17 3.39
C ALA A 36 16.30 21.04 2.12
N ALA A 37 17.41 21.28 1.43
CA ALA A 37 17.41 21.98 0.15
C ALA A 37 16.69 21.19 -0.94
N THR A 38 16.87 19.87 -0.98
CA THR A 38 16.23 18.99 -1.97
C THR A 38 14.72 18.85 -1.71
N SER A 39 14.31 18.81 -0.44
CA SER A 39 12.90 18.67 -0.05
C SER A 39 12.08 19.95 -0.22
N ARG A 40 12.71 21.14 -0.25
CA ARG A 40 12.03 22.42 -0.53
C ARG A 40 11.42 22.53 -1.94
N GLY A 41 11.85 21.69 -2.90
CA GLY A 41 11.32 21.67 -4.26
C GLY A 41 10.13 20.73 -4.49
N LEU A 42 9.98 19.68 -3.68
CA LEU A 42 8.87 18.72 -3.80
C LEU A 42 7.71 19.11 -2.88
N SER A 43 6.91 20.09 -3.28
CA SER A 43 5.63 20.33 -2.60
C SER A 43 4.59 19.34 -3.13
N TRP A 44 3.97 18.56 -2.23
CA TRP A 44 2.87 17.67 -2.58
C TRP A 44 1.72 18.41 -3.27
N ALA A 45 1.44 19.64 -2.81
CA ALA A 45 0.46 20.52 -3.45
C ALA A 45 0.83 20.88 -4.90
N GLY A 46 2.12 21.13 -5.18
CA GLY A 46 2.60 21.38 -6.55
C GLY A 46 2.50 20.15 -7.44
N TYR A 47 2.87 18.98 -6.90
CA TYR A 47 2.70 17.71 -7.61
C TYR A 47 1.23 17.41 -7.91
N ALA A 48 0.35 17.57 -6.93
CA ALA A 48 -1.08 17.38 -7.11
C ALA A 48 -1.65 18.35 -8.15
N ARG A 49 -1.28 19.65 -8.09
CA ARG A 49 -1.73 20.66 -9.07
C ARG A 49 -1.27 20.35 -10.50
N THR A 50 -0.04 19.88 -10.67
CA THR A 50 0.50 19.49 -12.00
C THR A 50 -0.13 18.22 -12.54
N HIS A 51 -0.58 17.31 -11.67
CA HIS A 51 -1.14 16.01 -12.04
C HIS A 51 -2.64 15.88 -11.74
N LEU A 52 -3.35 17.01 -11.58
CA LEU A 52 -4.76 17.04 -11.18
C LEU A 52 -5.63 16.17 -12.10
N ALA A 53 -5.42 16.26 -13.41
CA ALA A 53 -6.17 15.48 -14.39
C ALA A 53 -5.91 13.98 -14.27
N ALA A 54 -4.66 13.58 -14.05
CA ALA A 54 -4.29 12.17 -13.87
C ALA A 54 -4.86 11.61 -12.56
N LEU A 55 -4.79 12.37 -11.46
CA LEU A 55 -5.36 11.99 -10.17
C LEU A 55 -6.88 11.89 -10.23
N ALA A 56 -7.56 12.86 -10.87
CA ALA A 56 -9.00 12.84 -11.07
C ALA A 56 -9.42 11.65 -11.95
N GLY A 57 -8.68 11.36 -13.02
CA GLY A 57 -8.91 10.21 -13.88
C GLY A 57 -8.76 8.89 -13.12
N ALA A 58 -7.69 8.73 -12.33
CA ALA A 58 -7.47 7.55 -11.50
C ALA A 58 -8.60 7.34 -10.47
N LEU A 59 -9.04 8.42 -9.82
CA LEU A 59 -10.15 8.38 -8.87
C LEU A 59 -11.46 7.97 -9.55
N ALA A 60 -11.78 8.58 -10.70
CA ALA A 60 -12.96 8.22 -11.47
C ALA A 60 -12.94 6.74 -11.90
N LEU A 61 -11.78 6.26 -12.36
CA LEU A 61 -11.60 4.86 -12.75
C LEU A 61 -11.82 3.91 -11.55
N ALA A 62 -11.26 4.26 -10.39
CA ALA A 62 -11.43 3.48 -9.16
C ALA A 62 -12.90 3.41 -8.72
N LEU A 63 -13.64 4.52 -8.82
CA LEU A 63 -15.07 4.56 -8.52
C LEU A 63 -15.90 3.74 -9.49
N LEU A 64 -15.59 3.79 -10.79
CA LEU A 64 -16.28 2.99 -11.81
C LEU A 64 -16.04 1.50 -11.59
N LEU A 65 -14.79 1.09 -11.37
CA LEU A 65 -14.43 -0.30 -11.11
C LEU A 65 -15.04 -0.81 -9.80
N GLY A 66 -14.95 -0.03 -8.73
CA GLY A 66 -15.55 -0.37 -7.43
C GLY A 66 -17.08 -0.47 -7.52
N GLY A 67 -17.73 0.46 -8.21
CA GLY A 67 -19.17 0.43 -8.43
C GLY A 67 -19.63 -0.74 -9.30
N TRP A 68 -18.87 -1.10 -10.33
CA TRP A 68 -19.18 -2.25 -11.17
C TRP A 68 -19.01 -3.57 -10.41
N ALA A 69 -17.88 -3.75 -9.73
CA ALA A 69 -17.61 -4.93 -8.91
C ALA A 69 -18.66 -5.08 -7.79
N GLY A 70 -19.01 -3.99 -7.10
CA GLY A 70 -20.05 -3.98 -6.08
C GLY A 70 -21.45 -4.33 -6.62
N ARG A 71 -21.79 -3.84 -7.83
CA ARG A 71 -23.06 -4.20 -8.48
C ARG A 71 -23.12 -5.70 -8.80
N GLU A 72 -22.03 -6.29 -9.25
CA GLU A 72 -22.00 -7.72 -9.58
C GLU A 72 -22.07 -8.59 -8.32
N GLN A 73 -21.37 -8.18 -7.26
CA GLN A 73 -21.49 -8.80 -5.94
C GLN A 73 -22.93 -8.73 -5.38
N ALA A 74 -23.60 -7.58 -5.54
CA ALA A 74 -24.99 -7.44 -5.11
C ALA A 74 -25.95 -8.34 -5.91
N ARG A 75 -25.70 -8.53 -7.21
CA ARG A 75 -26.50 -9.43 -8.06
C ARG A 75 -26.34 -10.89 -7.67
N SER A 76 -25.12 -11.33 -7.34
CA SER A 76 -24.89 -12.71 -6.92
C SER A 76 -25.55 -12.99 -5.56
N VAL A 77 -25.49 -12.05 -4.62
CA VAL A 77 -26.18 -12.15 -3.34
C VAL A 77 -27.71 -12.22 -3.54
N VAL A 78 -28.29 -11.33 -4.34
CA VAL A 78 -29.74 -11.36 -4.62
C VAL A 78 -30.16 -12.65 -5.31
N ALA A 79 -29.33 -13.21 -6.19
CA ALA A 79 -29.62 -14.49 -6.83
C ALA A 79 -29.59 -15.66 -5.84
N ALA A 80 -28.63 -15.66 -4.91
CA ALA A 80 -28.53 -16.65 -3.84
C ALA A 80 -29.72 -16.57 -2.88
N ASP A 81 -30.07 -15.36 -2.41
CA ASP A 81 -31.23 -15.14 -1.53
C ASP A 81 -32.53 -15.62 -2.18
N ARG A 82 -32.72 -15.35 -3.48
CA ARG A 82 -33.91 -15.82 -4.21
C ARG A 82 -33.97 -17.34 -4.30
N ALA A 83 -32.83 -18.01 -4.50
CA ALA A 83 -32.78 -19.46 -4.54
C ALA A 83 -33.12 -20.08 -3.18
N GLU A 84 -32.64 -19.48 -2.09
CA GLU A 84 -32.96 -19.91 -0.72
C GLU A 84 -34.45 -19.74 -0.38
N ILE A 85 -35.03 -18.59 -0.73
CA ILE A 85 -36.46 -18.32 -0.52
C ILE A 85 -37.31 -19.32 -1.32
N ALA A 86 -36.96 -19.57 -2.59
CA ALA A 86 -37.68 -20.52 -3.43
C ALA A 86 -37.60 -21.95 -2.88
N ALA A 87 -36.43 -22.39 -2.42
CA ALA A 87 -36.24 -23.71 -1.81
C ALA A 87 -37.10 -23.88 -0.54
N THR A 88 -37.11 -22.86 0.32
CA THR A 88 -37.92 -22.84 1.55
C THR A 88 -39.41 -22.90 1.21
N TYR A 89 -39.84 -22.13 0.21
CA TYR A 89 -41.23 -22.13 -0.22
C TYR A 89 -41.68 -23.51 -0.75
N VAL A 90 -40.87 -24.14 -1.60
CA VAL A 90 -41.15 -25.49 -2.12
C VAL A 90 -41.21 -26.53 -0.99
N GLN A 91 -40.27 -26.50 -0.04
CA GLN A 91 -40.29 -27.42 1.10
C GLN A 91 -41.55 -27.25 1.97
N THR A 92 -42.00 -26.01 2.21
CA THR A 92 -43.23 -25.79 2.99
C THR A 92 -44.49 -26.24 2.26
N LEU A 93 -44.54 -26.08 0.93
CA LEU A 93 -45.63 -26.59 0.09
C LEU A 93 -45.67 -28.12 0.08
N ASP A 94 -44.52 -28.76 -0.11
CA ASP A 94 -44.39 -30.21 -0.15
C ASP A 94 -44.75 -30.83 1.21
N ALA A 95 -44.25 -30.25 2.30
CA ALA A 95 -44.64 -30.64 3.65
C ALA A 95 -46.16 -30.55 3.83
N ARG A 96 -46.80 -29.47 3.37
CA ARG A 96 -48.26 -29.30 3.51
C ARG A 96 -49.05 -30.29 2.65
N ALA A 97 -48.58 -30.64 1.46
CA ALA A 97 -49.17 -31.66 0.60
C ALA A 97 -49.10 -33.06 1.20
N MET A 98 -48.04 -33.38 1.96
CA MET A 98 -47.89 -34.67 2.64
C MET A 98 -48.84 -34.87 3.84
N TRP A 99 -49.37 -33.81 4.45
CA TRP A 99 -50.32 -33.90 5.57
C TRP A 99 -51.79 -34.01 5.13
N GLU A 100 -52.09 -33.81 3.85
CA GLU A 100 -53.45 -33.90 3.28
C GLU A 100 -53.77 -35.28 2.66
N HIS A 101 -52.86 -36.25 2.77
CA HIS A 101 -53.04 -37.66 2.39
C HIS A 101 -53.00 -38.59 3.61
#